data_AF-A0A673UNY0-F1
#
_entry.id   AF-A0A673UNY0-F1
#
_cell.length_a   1.000
_cell.length_b   1.000
_cell.length_c   1.000
_cell.angle_alpha   90.00
_cell.angle_beta   90.00
_cell.angle_gamma   90.00
#
_symmetry.space_group_name_H-M   'P 1'
#
loop_
_entity.id
_entity.type
_entity.pdbx_description
1 polymer ?
#
loop_
_entity_poly.entity_id
_entity_poly.type
_entity_poly.pdbx_seq_one_letter_code
_entity_poly.pdbx_strand_id
1 'polypeptide(L)'
;MHPFVFLTALCLGIVSATIELDQRLDEEWIRWKEKYGKQYGVEECRRAVWEKNMKMIIQHNREYDQGKHNFDMAMNGFGDMVSVAWIC
;
A
#
# COMPACT_ATOMS: atom_id res chain seq x y z
N MET A 1 9.48 13.42 35.46
CA MET A 1 8.96 12.89 34.18
C MET A 1 9.81 13.50 33.08
N HIS A 2 10.71 12.73 32.46
CA HIS A 2 11.70 13.25 31.52
C HIS A 2 11.06 13.30 30.11
N PRO A 3 10.62 14.47 29.60
CA PRO A 3 9.81 14.56 28.38
C PRO A 3 10.53 13.96 27.17
N PHE A 4 11.86 14.05 27.15
CA PHE A 4 12.70 13.46 26.10
C PHE A 4 12.58 11.93 26.02
N VAL A 5 12.37 11.23 27.14
CA VAL A 5 12.21 9.76 27.13
C VAL A 5 10.88 9.36 26.49
N PHE A 6 9.82 10.15 26.70
CA PHE A 6 8.54 9.92 26.05
C PHE A 6 8.59 10.21 24.54
N LEU A 7 9.29 11.28 24.15
CA LEU A 7 9.49 11.63 22.74
C LEU A 7 10.31 10.56 22.00
N THR A 8 11.41 10.07 22.59
CA THR A 8 12.21 9.01 21.95
C THR A 8 11.44 7.70 21.83
N ALA A 9 10.70 7.30 22.87
CA ALA A 9 9.84 6.12 22.83
C ALA A 9 8.75 6.23 21.75
N LEU A 10 8.11 7.40 21.61
CA LEU A 10 7.12 7.66 20.57
C LEU A 10 7.74 7.58 19.17
N CYS A 11 8.90 8.22 18.96
CA CYS A 11 9.61 8.16 17.67
C CYS A 11 9.99 6.73 17.29
N LEU A 12 10.52 5.94 18.23
CA LEU A 12 10.85 4.53 17.99
C LEU A 12 9.61 3.70 17.65
N GLY A 13 8.50 3.93 18.34
CA GLY A 13 7.22 3.27 18.05
C GLY A 13 6.71 3.57 16.63
N ILE A 14 6.79 4.83 16.19
CA ILE A 14 6.40 5.23 14.84
C ILE A 14 7.30 4.56 13.80
N VAL A 15 8.62 4.59 13.98
CA VAL A 15 9.58 3.96 13.06
C VAL A 15 9.32 2.46 12.95
N SER A 16 9.10 1.77 14.06
CA SER A 16 8.78 0.33 14.07
C SER A 16 7.53 0.02 13.25
N ALA A 17 6.44 0.79 13.46
CA ALA A 17 5.20 0.58 12.73
C ALA A 17 5.35 0.85 11.23
N THR A 18 6.18 1.81 10.83
CA THR A 18 6.47 2.07 9.41
C THR A 18 7.25 0.94 8.76
N ILE A 19 8.22 0.34 9.47
CA ILE A 19 9.00 -0.80 8.95
C ILE A 19 8.10 -2.02 8.76
N GLU A 20 7.26 -2.34 9.75
CA GLU A 20 6.35 -3.48 9.66
C GLU A 20 5.35 -3.34 8.50
N LEU A 21 4.83 -2.13 8.28
CA LEU A 21 3.94 -1.85 7.16
C LEU A 21 4.63 -2.04 5.81
N ASP A 22 5.86 -1.57 5.67
CA ASP A 22 6.68 -1.70 4.46
C ASP A 22 6.93 -3.18 4.13
N GLN A 23 7.35 -3.97 5.13
CA GLN A 23 7.55 -5.41 5.01
C GLN A 23 6.28 -6.15 4.56
N ARG A 24 5.13 -5.80 5.14
CA ARG A 24 3.85 -6.40 4.74
C ARG A 24 3.49 -6.07 3.29
N LEU A 25 3.73 -4.84 2.86
CA LEU A 25 3.46 -4.43 1.47
C LEU A 25 4.37 -5.18 0.49
N ASP A 26 5.61 -5.47 0.85
CA ASP A 26 6.53 -6.26 0.04
C ASP A 26 6.04 -7.70 -0.14
N GLU A 27 5.62 -8.34 0.95
CA GLU A 27 5.04 -9.69 0.90
C GLU A 27 3.76 -9.75 0.06
N GLU A 28 2.91 -8.72 0.16
CA GLU A 28 1.69 -8.62 -0.66
C GLU A 28 2.00 -8.41 -2.14
N TRP A 29 3.04 -7.62 -2.46
CA TRP A 29 3.48 -7.42 -3.84
C TRP A 29 4.03 -8.68 -4.48
N ILE A 30 4.87 -9.43 -3.76
CA ILE A 30 5.40 -10.70 -4.23
C ILE A 30 4.24 -11.67 -4.50
N ARG A 31 3.35 -11.88 -3.54
CA ARG A 31 2.17 -12.75 -3.70
C ARG A 31 1.27 -12.31 -4.85
N TRP A 32 1.07 -11.00 -5.01
CA TRP A 32 0.27 -10.46 -6.09
C TRP A 32 0.92 -10.71 -7.46
N LYS A 33 2.24 -10.48 -7.60
CA LYS A 33 2.97 -10.76 -8.84
C LYS A 33 2.91 -12.25 -9.19
N GLU A 34 3.13 -13.13 -8.22
CA GLU A 34 3.03 -14.58 -8.40
C GLU A 34 1.62 -14.98 -8.86
N LYS A 35 0.58 -14.50 -8.18
CA LYS A 35 -0.82 -14.78 -8.50
C LYS A 35 -1.20 -14.39 -9.92
N TYR A 36 -0.66 -13.27 -10.43
CA TYR A 36 -1.01 -12.73 -11.75
C TYR A 36 0.10 -12.91 -12.80
N GLY A 37 1.13 -13.72 -12.52
CA GLY A 37 2.22 -14.03 -13.46
C GLY A 37 3.01 -12.81 -13.94
N LYS A 38 3.20 -11.81 -13.07
CA LYS A 38 3.85 -10.55 -13.42
C LYS A 38 5.37 -10.66 -13.37
N GLN A 39 6.03 -10.20 -14.43
CA GLN A 39 7.49 -10.14 -14.53
C GLN A 39 7.88 -8.79 -15.13
N TYR A 40 8.80 -8.08 -14.49
CA TYR A 40 9.28 -6.78 -14.96
C TYR A 40 10.80 -6.72 -14.92
N GLY A 41 11.41 -6.00 -15.86
CA GLY A 41 12.84 -5.69 -15.80
C GLY A 41 13.15 -4.62 -14.76
N VAL A 42 12.31 -3.59 -14.65
CA VAL A 42 12.40 -2.52 -13.64
C VAL A 42 11.08 -2.46 -12.88
N GLU A 43 11.12 -2.80 -11.59
CA GLU A 43 9.89 -2.93 -10.79
C GLU A 43 9.46 -1.65 -10.10
N GLU A 44 10.37 -0.72 -9.80
CA GLU A 44 10.12 0.44 -8.92
C GLU A 44 8.90 1.26 -9.35
N CYS A 45 8.80 1.53 -10.65
CA CYS A 45 7.66 2.14 -11.31
C CYS A 45 6.34 1.39 -11.06
N ARG A 46 6.33 0.07 -11.31
CA ARG A 46 5.14 -0.78 -11.17
C ARG A 46 4.72 -0.93 -9.71
N ARG A 47 5.71 -1.03 -8.82
CA ARG A 47 5.53 -1.08 -7.38
C ARG A 47 4.88 0.20 -6.86
N ALA A 48 5.37 1.37 -7.27
CA ALA A 48 4.79 2.65 -6.87
C ALA A 48 3.32 2.81 -7.31
N VAL A 49 2.99 2.40 -8.54
CA VAL A 49 1.61 2.39 -9.03
C VAL A 49 0.75 1.42 -8.23
N TRP A 50 1.23 0.21 -7.98
CA TRP A 50 0.51 -0.80 -7.21
C TRP A 50 0.22 -0.34 -5.78
N GLU A 51 1.18 0.26 -5.08
CA GLU A 51 0.98 0.80 -3.74
C GLU A 51 -0.03 1.95 -3.72
N LYS A 52 0.00 2.81 -4.75
CA LYS A 52 -0.98 3.89 -4.91
C LYS A 52 -2.40 3.32 -5.08
N ASN A 53 -2.54 2.30 -5.90
CA ASN A 53 -3.84 1.64 -6.11
C ASN A 53 -4.31 0.88 -4.87
N MET A 54 -3.39 0.26 -4.10
CA MET A 54 -3.72 -0.35 -2.80
C MET A 54 -4.26 0.69 -1.82
N LYS A 55 -3.61 1.85 -1.70
CA LYS A 55 -4.07 2.97 -0.85
C LYS A 55 -5.46 3.46 -1.27
N MET A 56 -5.72 3.57 -2.57
CA MET A 56 -7.03 3.94 -3.10
C MET A 56 -8.11 2.92 -2.71
N ILE A 57 -7.83 1.62 -2.86
CA ILE A 57 -8.76 0.54 -2.48
C ILE A 57 -9.09 0.61 -0.99
N ILE A 58 -8.06 0.73 -0.14
CA ILE A 58 -8.24 0.82 1.32
C ILE A 58 -9.12 2.03 1.69
N GLN A 59 -8.86 3.19 1.09
CA GLN A 59 -9.62 4.40 1.37
C GLN A 59 -11.07 4.28 0.88
N HIS A 60 -11.29 3.76 -0.33
CA HIS A 60 -12.61 3.53 -0.87
C HIS A 60 -13.43 2.56 0.00
N ASN A 61 -12.83 1.45 0.45
CA ASN A 61 -13.53 0.47 1.27
C ASN A 61 -13.87 1.02 2.66
N ARG A 62 -13.02 1.88 3.24
CA ARG A 62 -13.36 2.62 4.46
C ARG A 62 -14.57 3.54 4.24
N GLU A 63 -14.69 4.17 3.08
CA GLU A 63 -15.83 5.02 2.73
C GLU A 63 -17.10 4.20 2.43
N TYR A 64 -16.94 3.02 1.82
CA TYR A 64 -18.01 2.03 1.65
C TYR A 64 -18.59 1.61 3.01
N ASP A 65 -17.73 1.30 4.00
CA ASP A 65 -18.17 0.95 5.36
C ASP A 65 -18.93 2.10 6.07
N GLN A 66 -18.71 3.34 5.61
CA GLN A 66 -19.43 4.54 6.06
C GLN A 66 -20.72 4.80 5.26
N GLY A 67 -21.07 3.94 4.30
CA GLY A 67 -22.24 4.09 3.43
C GLY A 67 -22.09 5.16 2.34
N LYS A 68 -20.86 5.64 2.05
CA LYS A 68 -20.61 6.65 1.01
C LYS A 68 -20.52 6.06 -0.39
N HIS A 69 -20.22 4.77 -0.50
CA HIS A 69 -20.19 4.01 -1.74
C HIS A 69 -21.12 2.81 -1.61
N ASN A 70 -21.58 2.29 -2.75
CA ASN A 70 -22.48 1.15 -2.84
C ASN A 70 -21.78 -0.14 -3.35
N PHE A 71 -20.45 -0.10 -3.47
CA PHE A 71 -19.62 -1.25 -3.81
C PHE A 71 -18.30 -1.19 -3.04
N ASP A 72 -17.62 -2.33 -2.93
CA ASP A 72 -16.27 -2.45 -2.42
C ASP A 72 -15.28 -2.71 -3.56
N MET A 73 -14.00 -2.51 -3.29
CA MET A 73 -12.91 -2.73 -4.23
C MET A 73 -11.94 -3.77 -3.68
N ALA A 74 -11.27 -4.48 -4.58
CA ALA A 74 -10.22 -5.43 -4.23
C ALA A 74 -9.04 -5.32 -5.19
N MET A 75 -7.84 -5.66 -4.69
CA MET A 75 -6.64 -5.68 -5.51
C MET A 75 -6.74 -6.79 -6.57
N ASN A 76 -6.67 -6.40 -7.85
CA ASN A 76 -6.82 -7.30 -8.99
C ASN A 76 -5.59 -7.27 -9.91
N GLY A 77 -5.62 -8.03 -11.01
CA GLY A 77 -4.48 -8.13 -11.94
C GLY A 77 -4.09 -6.82 -12.65
N PHE A 78 -4.91 -5.77 -12.53
CA PHE A 78 -4.66 -4.42 -13.03
C PHE A 78 -4.04 -3.49 -11.97
N GLY A 79 -3.65 -4.04 -10.81
CA GLY A 79 -3.08 -3.29 -9.70
C GLY A 79 -1.88 -2.42 -10.06
N ASP A 80 -1.06 -2.82 -11.04
CA ASP A 80 0.12 -2.09 -11.52
C ASP A 80 -0.15 -1.10 -12.66
N MET A 81 -1.42 -0.84 -12.98
CA MET A 81 -1.82 0.05 -14.07
C MET A 81 -2.32 1.39 -13.55
N VAL A 82 -2.00 2.44 -14.29
CA VAL A 82 -2.56 3.78 -14.10
C VAL A 82 -3.72 4.00 -15.06
N SER A 83 -4.77 4.69 -14.62
CA SER A 83 -5.91 5.05 -15.49
C SER A 83 -5.54 5.99 -16.63
N VAL A 84 -4.41 6.71 -16.49
CA VAL A 84 -3.81 7.58 -17.51
C VAL A 84 -2.39 7.10 -17.78
N ALA A 85 -2.12 6.70 -19.02
CA ALA A 85 -0.95 5.93 -19.47
C ALA A 85 0.43 6.65 -19.40
N TRP A 86 0.65 7.58 -18.48
CA TRP A 86 1.86 8.43 -18.46
C TRP A 86 2.63 8.43 -17.14
N ILE A 87 2.59 7.33 -16.40
CA ILE A 87 3.49 7.14 -15.25
C ILE A 87 4.27 5.88 -15.53
N CYS A 88 5.49 6.11 -16.02
CA CYS A 88 6.44 5.17 -16.63
C CYS A 88 6.10 4.85 -18.11
#